data_AF-A0A2A5AA40-F1
#
_entry.id   AF-A0A2A5AA40-F1
#
_cell.length_a   1.000
_cell.length_b   1.000
_cell.length_c   1.000
_cell.angle_alpha   90.00
_cell.angle_beta   90.00
_cell.angle_gamma   90.00
#
_symmetry.space_group_name_H-M   'P 1'
#
loop_
_entity.id
_entity.type
_entity.pdbx_description
1 polymer ?
#
loop_
_entity_poly.entity_id
_entity_poly.type
_entity_poly.pdbx_seq_one_letter_code
_entity_poly.pdbx_strand_id
1 'polypeptide(L)'
;MSNKFYNLTNDILFKATFANQERSELLICLINALLRLEGKEEIVKIELLNPFNDRDFIDDKSSIVDIKVRDAQNIVYCILY
;
A
#
# COMPACT_ATOMS: atom_id res chain seq x y z
N MET A 1 15.29 14.12 17.14
CA MET A 1 14.55 13.32 16.15
C MET A 1 14.20 14.24 14.99
N SER A 2 14.71 13.97 13.80
CA SER A 2 14.39 14.75 12.60
C SER A 2 12.92 14.49 12.25
N ASN A 3 12.06 15.49 12.47
CA ASN A 3 10.71 15.47 11.90
C ASN A 3 10.89 15.59 10.38
N LYS A 4 10.82 14.46 9.67
CA LYS A 4 10.73 14.46 8.21
C LYS A 4 9.37 15.05 7.85
N PHE A 5 9.34 16.34 7.56
CA PHE A 5 8.21 16.95 6.87
C PHE A 5 8.22 16.43 5.44
N TYR A 6 7.35 15.46 5.16
CA TYR A 6 7.02 15.10 3.79
C TYR A 6 6.23 16.27 3.21
N ASN A 7 6.70 16.80 2.08
CA ASN A 7 6.06 17.93 1.43
C ASN A 7 4.73 17.45 0.84
N LEU A 8 3.67 18.25 0.90
CA LEU A 8 2.38 17.99 0.24
C LEU A 8 2.54 17.53 -1.23
N THR A 9 3.59 18.01 -1.89
CA THR A 9 3.97 17.60 -3.26
C THR A 9 4.27 16.11 -3.36
N ASN A 10 4.93 15.51 -2.36
CA ASN A 10 5.21 14.07 -2.32
C ASN A 10 3.92 13.27 -2.19
N ASP A 11 3.00 13.69 -1.33
CA ASP A 11 1.72 13.01 -1.12
C ASP A 11 0.87 13.05 -2.40
N ILE A 12 0.81 14.20 -3.06
CA ILE A 12 0.11 14.37 -4.34
C ILE A 12 0.76 13.49 -5.41
N LEU A 13 2.09 13.46 -5.51
CA LEU A 13 2.79 12.65 -6.48
C LEU A 13 2.58 11.15 -6.24
N PHE A 14 2.63 10.72 -4.97
CA PHE A 14 2.41 9.33 -4.60
C PHE A 14 1.00 8.90 -4.96
N LYS A 15 -0.01 9.71 -4.59
CA LYS A 15 -1.40 9.45 -4.96
C LYS A 15 -1.60 9.46 -6.48
N ALA A 16 -1.03 10.41 -7.21
CA ALA A 16 -1.15 10.45 -8.67
C ALA A 16 -0.50 9.24 -9.35
N THR A 17 0.57 8.71 -8.77
CA THR A 17 1.35 7.60 -9.34
C THR A 17 0.73 6.24 -9.00
N PHE A 18 0.25 6.06 -7.78
CA PHE A 18 -0.19 4.76 -7.24
C PHE A 18 -1.70 4.63 -6.99
N ALA A 19 -2.49 5.71 -7.02
CA ALA A 19 -3.94 5.62 -6.79
C ALA A 19 -4.76 5.20 -8.02
N ASN A 20 -4.13 5.03 -9.18
CA ASN A 20 -4.80 4.53 -10.37
C ASN A 20 -4.74 3.00 -10.41
N GLN A 21 -5.90 2.34 -10.30
CA GLN A 21 -6.03 0.88 -10.36
C GLN A 21 -5.49 0.29 -11.68
N GLU A 22 -5.54 1.04 -12.78
CA GLU A 22 -4.98 0.60 -14.07
C GLU A 22 -3.45 0.55 -14.06
N ARG A 23 -2.79 1.18 -13.08
CA ARG A 23 -1.32 1.24 -12.95
C ARG A 23 -0.80 0.43 -11.75
N SER A 24 -1.47 -0.68 -11.45
CA SER A 24 -1.08 -1.61 -10.38
C SER A 24 0.36 -2.13 -10.51
N GLU A 25 0.91 -2.16 -11.73
CA GLU A 25 2.30 -2.59 -12.00
C GLU A 25 3.35 -1.75 -11.26
N LEU A 26 3.18 -0.44 -11.16
CA LEU A 26 4.14 0.41 -10.44
C LEU A 26 4.12 0.12 -8.94
N LEU A 27 2.94 -0.18 -8.40
CA LEU A 27 2.78 -0.53 -6.99
C LEU A 27 3.41 -1.89 -6.69
N ILE A 28 3.27 -2.86 -7.61
CA ILE A 28 3.96 -4.15 -7.55
C ILE A 28 5.48 -3.95 -7.52
N CYS A 29 6.03 -3.19 -8.47
CA CYS A 29 7.46 -2.90 -8.53
C CYS A 29 7.96 -2.24 -7.23
N LEU A 30 7.19 -1.30 -6.67
CA LEU A 30 7.53 -0.66 -5.40
C LEU A 30 7.58 -1.66 -4.25
N ILE A 31 6.56 -2.52 -4.11
CA ILE A 31 6.49 -3.50 -3.02
C ILE A 31 7.63 -4.51 -3.16
N ASN A 32 7.86 -5.05 -4.36
CA ASN A 32 8.96 -5.97 -4.62
C ASN A 32 10.32 -5.32 -4.30
N ALA A 33 10.53 -4.05 -4.66
CA ALA A 33 11.77 -3.34 -4.38
C ALA A 33 11.97 -3.05 -2.88
N LEU A 34 10.92 -2.63 -2.17
CA LEU A 34 10.98 -2.32 -0.74
C LEU A 34 11.20 -3.57 0.12
N LEU A 35 10.53 -4.67 -0.23
CA LEU A 35 10.60 -5.93 0.51
C LEU A 35 11.67 -6.88 -0.03
N ARG A 36 12.34 -6.52 -1.14
CA ARG A 36 13.35 -7.33 -1.84
C ARG A 36 12.80 -8.70 -2.23
N LEU A 37 11.58 -8.73 -2.75
CA LEU A 37 10.93 -9.94 -3.23
C LEU A 37 11.44 -10.27 -4.63
N GLU A 38 12.04 -11.44 -4.78
CA GLU A 38 12.68 -11.89 -6.02
C GLU A 38 12.34 -13.36 -6.32
N GLY A 39 12.39 -13.72 -7.61
CA GLY A 39 12.21 -15.10 -8.05
C GLY A 39 10.83 -15.66 -7.73
N LYS A 40 10.74 -16.60 -6.78
CA LYS A 40 9.47 -17.26 -6.43
C LYS A 40 8.56 -16.41 -5.53
N GLU A 41 9.12 -15.41 -4.86
CA GLU A 41 8.39 -14.52 -3.96
C GLU A 41 7.99 -13.21 -4.64
N GLU A 42 8.44 -12.99 -5.88
CA GLU A 42 8.11 -11.81 -6.66
C GLU A 42 6.58 -11.71 -6.86
N ILE A 43 6.03 -10.56 -6.47
CA ILE A 43 4.62 -10.28 -6.71
C ILE A 43 4.46 -9.96 -8.20
N VAL A 44 3.54 -10.67 -8.86
CA VAL A 44 3.20 -10.44 -10.29
C VAL A 44 1.79 -9.87 -10.47
N LYS A 45 0.97 -9.95 -9.42
CA LYS A 45 -0.41 -9.47 -9.41
C LYS A 45 -0.81 -9.07 -8.00
N ILE A 46 -1.55 -7.96 -7.93
CA ILE A 46 -2.17 -7.49 -6.70
C ILE A 46 -3.65 -7.19 -6.93
N GLU A 47 -4.43 -7.31 -5.87
CA GLU A 47 -5.80 -6.86 -5.77
C GLU A 47 -5.86 -5.69 -4.77
N LEU A 48 -6.48 -4.58 -5.16
CA LEU A 48 -6.70 -3.44 -4.27
C LEU A 48 -7.84 -3.80 -3.29
N LEU A 49 -7.54 -3.76 -2.01
CA LEU A 49 -8.51 -4.01 -0.94
C LEU A 49 -9.10 -2.69 -0.42
N ASN A 50 -10.21 -2.83 0.30
CA ASN A 50 -10.78 -1.72 1.05
C ASN A 50 -9.74 -1.13 2.05
N PRO A 51 -9.40 0.16 1.96
CA PRO A 51 -8.45 0.81 2.88
C PRO A 51 -8.97 0.93 4.32
N PHE A 52 -10.26 0.72 4.54
CA PHE A 52 -10.82 0.64 5.88
C PHE A 52 -10.45 -0.71 6.52
N ASN A 53 -9.84 -0.66 7.70
CA ASN A 53 -9.86 -1.82 8.59
C ASN A 53 -11.23 -1.84 9.29
N ASP A 54 -12.06 -2.82 8.91
CA ASP A 54 -13.33 -3.06 9.58
C ASP A 54 -13.09 -3.40 11.05
N ARG A 55 -13.97 -2.88 11.91
CA ARG A 55 -13.89 -3.02 13.37
C ARG A 55 -14.52 -4.34 13.79
N ASP A 56 -13.77 -5.18 14.50
CA ASP A 56 -14.38 -6.31 15.22
C ASP A 56 -14.97 -5.86 16.58
N PHE A 57 -14.61 -4.67 17.09
CA PHE A 57 -15.05 -4.18 18.41
C PHE A 57 -15.45 -2.69 18.42
N ILE A 58 -16.44 -2.36 19.26
CA ILE A 58 -17.10 -1.04 19.36
C ILE A 58 -16.16 0.08 19.86
N ASP A 59 -15.12 -0.28 20.62
CA ASP A 59 -14.17 0.67 21.25
C ASP A 59 -12.91 0.93 20.41
N ASP A 60 -12.77 0.27 19.26
CA ASP A 60 -11.54 0.34 18.48
C ASP A 60 -11.51 1.55 17.53
N LYS A 61 -10.38 2.27 17.51
CA LYS A 61 -10.20 3.41 16.60
C LYS A 61 -10.08 2.87 15.18
N SER A 62 -11.11 3.11 14.36
CA SER A 62 -11.03 2.90 12.91
C SER A 62 -9.75 3.53 12.38
N SER A 63 -8.85 2.68 11.89
CA SER A 63 -7.64 3.11 11.21
C SER A 63 -7.86 2.96 9.71
N ILE A 64 -7.54 4.02 8.98
CA ILE A 64 -7.63 4.08 7.52
C ILE A 64 -6.19 4.02 7.02
N VAL A 65 -5.88 3.04 6.19
CA VAL A 65 -4.59 2.99 5.51
C VAL A 65 -4.71 3.65 4.14
N ASP A 66 -3.63 4.24 3.64
CA ASP A 66 -3.72 4.93 2.35
C ASP A 66 -3.93 3.95 1.19
N ILE A 67 -3.21 2.82 1.22
CA ILE A 67 -3.33 1.76 0.23
C ILE A 67 -3.29 0.40 0.95
N LYS A 68 -4.25 -0.46 0.62
CA LYS A 68 -4.31 -1.85 1.06
C LYS A 68 -4.34 -2.74 -0.17
N VAL A 69 -3.42 -3.69 -0.26
CA VAL A 69 -3.36 -4.63 -1.38
C VAL A 69 -3.17 -6.06 -0.90
N ARG A 70 -3.61 -7.00 -1.73
CA ARG A 70 -3.40 -8.43 -1.53
C ARG A 70 -2.70 -9.03 -2.73
N ASP A 71 -1.70 -9.87 -2.51
CA ASP A 71 -1.06 -10.63 -3.60
C ASP A 71 -1.77 -11.97 -3.88
N ALA A 72 -1.25 -12.72 -4.85
CA ALA A 72 -1.77 -14.04 -5.22
C ALA A 72 -1.61 -15.12 -4.12
N GLN A 73 -0.75 -14.88 -3.12
CA GLN A 73 -0.52 -15.78 -1.98
C GLN A 73 -1.43 -15.42 -0.78
N ASN A 74 -2.40 -14.52 -0.98
CA ASN A 74 -3.28 -13.98 0.07
C ASN A 74 -2.55 -13.13 1.13
N ILE A 75 -1.31 -12.72 0.89
CA ILE A 75 -0.58 -11.83 1.80
C ILE A 75 -1.11 -10.41 1.59
N VAL A 76 -1.40 -9.72 2.70
CA VAL A 76 -1.93 -8.35 2.69
C VAL A 76 -0.83 -7.37 3.05
N TYR A 77 -0.64 -6.37 2.19
CA TYR A 77 0.30 -5.28 2.40
C TYR A 77 -0.48 -3.98 2.65
N CYS A 78 -0.10 -3.27 3.70
CA CYS A 78 -0.64 -1.96 4.06
C CYS A 78 0.46 -0.92 3.86
N ILE A 79 0.20 0.08 3.03
CA ILE A 79 1.12 1.18 2.77
C ILE A 79 0.53 2.45 3.38
N LEU A 80 1.36 3.11 4.18
CA LEU A 80 1.11 4.40 4.79
C LEU A 80 2.20 5.34 4.27
N TYR A 81 1.82 6.49 3.70
CA TYR A 81 2.78 7.48 3.17
C TYR A 81 2.83 8.76 4.01
#